data_AF-A0A828YXU0-F1
#
_entry.id   AF-A0A828YXU0-F1
#
_cell.length_a   1.000
_cell.length_b   1.000
_cell.length_c   1.000
_cell.angle_alpha   90.00
_cell.angle_beta   90.00
_cell.angle_gamma   90.00
#
_symmetry.space_group_name_H-M   'P 1'
#
loop_
_entity.id
_entity.type
_entity.pdbx_description
1 polymer ?
#
loop_
_entity_poly.entity_id
_entity_poly.type
_entity_poly.pdbx_seq_one_letter_code
_entity_poly.pdbx_strand_id
1 'polypeptide(L)'
;MILQEKIDFMGDCNTILGILGNIREFRKKSSDSLLQETLKLNRIAKKQEELTEIWKGKRIFLRSAELVGRPRKISNLDKLNINISEFLIEEYTVTHPLSGLDGFYVISDKNDLSKKEFLQVRIFRLLKNSDPSVLEIHERTPLEGKIISVHYDGGQNRNPNLFESIYVILE
;
A
#
# COMPACT_ATOMS: atom_id res chain seq x y z
N MET A 1 -24.15 1.41 -3.20
CA MET A 1 -22.93 1.92 -3.82
C MET A 1 -23.29 2.62 -5.12
N ILE A 2 -23.15 3.94 -5.13
CA ILE A 2 -23.39 4.81 -6.29
C ILE A 2 -22.38 4.44 -7.38
N LEU A 3 -22.76 4.51 -8.66
CA LEU A 3 -21.88 4.13 -9.78
C LEU A 3 -20.51 4.85 -9.71
N GLN A 4 -20.49 6.12 -9.29
CA GLN A 4 -19.28 6.92 -9.14
C GLN A 4 -18.32 6.34 -8.09
N GLU A 5 -18.82 5.91 -6.93
CA GLU A 5 -17.99 5.29 -5.89
C GLU A 5 -17.28 4.02 -6.38
N LYS A 6 -17.94 3.25 -7.28
CA LYS A 6 -17.33 2.07 -7.91
C LYS A 6 -16.17 2.47 -8.82
N ILE A 7 -16.39 3.50 -9.63
CA ILE A 7 -15.40 4.01 -10.58
C ILE A 7 -14.18 4.53 -9.81
N ASP A 8 -14.42 5.31 -8.75
CA ASP A 8 -13.36 5.87 -7.91
C ASP A 8 -12.57 4.75 -7.22
N PHE A 9 -13.25 3.78 -6.61
CA PHE A 9 -12.61 2.62 -6.00
C PHE A 9 -11.74 1.83 -6.99
N MET A 10 -12.24 1.55 -8.20
CA MET A 10 -11.45 0.85 -9.23
C MET A 10 -10.24 1.68 -9.69
N GLY A 11 -10.41 3.00 -9.81
CA GLY A 11 -9.32 3.93 -10.14
C GLY A 11 -8.22 3.92 -9.10
N ASP A 12 -8.60 3.93 -7.82
CA ASP A 12 -7.68 3.88 -6.69
C ASP A 12 -6.96 2.52 -6.63
N CYS A 13 -7.68 1.41 -6.83
CA CYS A 13 -7.09 0.07 -6.93
C CYS A 13 -6.02 0.00 -8.04
N ASN A 14 -6.33 0.52 -9.23
CA ASN A 14 -5.40 0.55 -10.36
C ASN A 14 -4.17 1.40 -10.07
N THR A 15 -4.33 2.53 -9.36
CA THR A 15 -3.22 3.37 -8.93
C THR A 15 -2.29 2.61 -8.00
N ILE A 16 -2.83 1.93 -6.98
CA ILE A 16 -2.05 1.11 -6.05
C ILE A 16 -1.34 -0.06 -6.74
N LEU A 17 -2.04 -0.78 -7.64
CA LEU A 17 -1.43 -1.87 -8.42
C LEU A 17 -0.32 -1.35 -9.35
N GLY A 18 -0.52 -0.16 -9.93
CA GLY A 18 0.49 0.51 -10.74
C GLY A 18 1.77 0.80 -9.96
N ILE A 19 1.65 1.16 -8.67
CA ILE A 19 2.81 1.37 -7.79
C ILE A 19 3.63 0.08 -7.62
N LEU A 20 2.96 -1.06 -7.40
CA LEU A 20 3.61 -2.37 -7.24
C LEU A 20 4.37 -2.80 -8.49
N GLY A 21 3.88 -2.44 -9.68
CA GLY A 21 4.47 -2.87 -10.95
C GLY A 21 4.69 -4.39 -11.00
N ASN A 22 5.85 -4.81 -11.50
CA ASN A 22 6.12 -6.23 -11.75
C ASN A 22 6.67 -6.99 -10.54
N ILE A 23 6.85 -6.36 -9.37
CA ILE A 23 7.46 -7.02 -8.19
C ILE A 23 6.57 -8.16 -7.67
N ARG A 24 5.25 -7.94 -7.67
CA ARG A 24 4.26 -8.92 -7.23
C ARG A 24 4.24 -10.15 -8.14
N GLU A 25 4.20 -9.95 -9.45
CA GLU A 25 4.26 -11.05 -10.42
C GLU A 25 5.58 -11.83 -10.29
N PHE A 26 6.71 -11.12 -10.14
CA PHE A 26 8.01 -11.76 -9.95
C PHE A 26 8.05 -12.64 -8.69
N ARG A 27 7.48 -12.16 -7.58
CA ARG A 27 7.40 -12.93 -6.33
C ARG A 27 6.61 -14.22 -6.49
N LYS A 28 5.58 -14.26 -7.32
CA LYS A 28 4.73 -15.45 -7.47
C LYS A 28 5.32 -16.56 -8.32
N LYS A 29 6.39 -16.30 -9.07
CA LYS A 29 7.07 -17.33 -9.87
C LYS A 29 7.56 -18.45 -8.96
N SER A 30 7.29 -19.72 -9.32
CA SER A 30 7.78 -20.88 -8.56
C SER A 30 9.31 -20.88 -8.48
N SER A 31 9.86 -21.53 -7.47
CA SER A 31 11.30 -21.74 -7.32
C SER A 31 11.49 -23.18 -6.89
N ASP A 32 12.33 -23.92 -7.61
CA ASP A 32 12.40 -25.38 -7.51
C ASP A 32 13.44 -25.84 -6.48
N SER A 33 14.21 -24.90 -5.90
CA SER A 33 15.22 -25.20 -4.87
C SER A 33 15.41 -24.06 -3.86
N LEU A 34 15.93 -24.39 -2.67
CA LEU A 34 16.19 -23.45 -1.58
C LEU A 34 17.22 -22.35 -1.95
N LEU A 35 18.21 -22.69 -2.77
CA LEU A 35 19.17 -21.72 -3.31
C LEU A 35 18.48 -20.71 -4.24
N GLN A 36 17.60 -21.18 -5.12
CA GLN A 36 16.81 -20.33 -6.00
C GLN A 36 15.85 -19.43 -5.21
N GLU A 37 15.26 -19.95 -4.13
CA GLU A 37 14.42 -19.16 -3.22
C GLU A 37 15.23 -18.04 -2.56
N THR A 38 16.42 -18.32 -2.05
CA THR A 38 17.30 -17.31 -1.45
C THR A 38 17.70 -16.22 -2.47
N LEU A 39 18.10 -16.62 -3.68
CA LEU A 39 18.42 -15.68 -4.77
C LEU A 39 17.21 -14.83 -5.18
N LYS A 40 16.02 -15.43 -5.18
CA LYS A 40 14.77 -14.74 -5.47
C LYS A 40 14.45 -13.69 -4.40
N LEU A 41 14.63 -14.00 -3.12
CA LEU A 41 14.44 -13.03 -2.03
C LEU A 41 15.39 -11.84 -2.15
N ASN A 42 16.67 -12.08 -2.40
CA ASN A 42 17.64 -11.00 -2.63
C ASN A 42 17.25 -10.12 -3.82
N ARG A 43 16.73 -10.73 -4.89
CA ARG A 43 16.27 -9.99 -6.07
C ARG A 43 14.97 -9.22 -5.81
N ILE A 44 14.07 -9.72 -4.96
CA ILE A 44 12.89 -8.99 -4.51
C ILE A 44 13.31 -7.76 -3.70
N ALA A 45 14.28 -7.90 -2.79
CA ALA A 45 14.82 -6.75 -2.04
C ALA A 45 15.37 -5.67 -2.98
N LYS A 46 16.18 -6.06 -3.96
CA LYS A 46 16.67 -5.11 -4.99
C LYS A 46 15.53 -4.47 -5.79
N LYS A 47 14.50 -5.23 -6.15
CA LYS A 47 13.31 -4.69 -6.83
C LYS A 47 12.50 -3.74 -5.95
N GLN A 48 12.48 -3.94 -4.64
CA GLN A 48 11.84 -3.03 -3.70
C GLN A 48 12.57 -1.68 -3.66
N GLU A 49 13.90 -1.69 -3.68
CA GLU A 49 14.72 -0.48 -3.80
C GLU A 49 14.45 0.23 -5.13
N GLU A 50 14.48 -0.50 -6.26
CA GLU A 50 14.17 0.04 -7.59
C GLU A 50 12.78 0.68 -7.63
N LEU A 51 11.77 0.00 -7.07
CA LEU A 51 10.40 0.50 -6.99
C LEU A 51 10.32 1.81 -6.19
N THR A 52 11.01 1.86 -5.05
CA THR A 52 11.07 3.07 -4.22
C THR A 52 11.68 4.23 -5.00
N GLU A 53 12.81 4.02 -5.68
CA GLU A 53 13.47 5.06 -6.47
C GLU A 53 12.63 5.53 -7.67
N ILE A 54 11.87 4.64 -8.31
CA ILE A 54 10.97 5.01 -9.42
C ILE A 54 9.84 5.93 -8.94
N TRP A 55 9.30 5.68 -7.73
CA TRP A 55 8.10 6.37 -7.25
C TRP A 55 8.41 7.56 -6.35
N LYS A 56 9.55 7.55 -5.68
CA LYS A 56 10.00 8.65 -4.82
C LYS A 56 9.98 9.96 -5.60
N GLY A 57 9.36 10.96 -4.99
CA GLY A 57 9.20 12.29 -5.54
C GLY A 57 8.05 12.47 -6.53
N LYS A 58 7.40 11.39 -6.99
CA LYS A 58 6.19 11.47 -7.83
C LYS A 58 4.96 11.75 -6.98
N ARG A 59 3.99 12.46 -7.56
CA ARG A 59 2.68 12.67 -6.93
C ARG A 59 1.75 11.50 -7.23
N ILE A 60 0.95 11.12 -6.23
CA ILE A 60 -0.20 10.24 -6.43
C ILE A 60 -1.49 10.96 -6.10
N PHE A 61 -2.57 10.49 -6.71
CA PHE A 61 -3.92 10.99 -6.48
C PHE A 61 -4.86 9.80 -6.34
N LEU A 62 -5.52 9.71 -5.19
CA LEU A 62 -6.59 8.76 -4.91
C LEU A 62 -7.89 9.54 -4.76
N ARG A 63 -8.97 9.04 -5.34
CA ARG A 63 -10.26 9.72 -5.42
C ARG A 63 -11.10 9.53 -4.17
N SER A 64 -10.98 8.37 -3.52
CA SER A 64 -11.83 7.96 -2.40
C SER A 64 -11.03 7.18 -1.36
N ALA A 65 -9.87 7.70 -0.98
CA ALA A 65 -9.08 7.11 0.11
C ALA A 65 -9.82 7.30 1.44
N GLU A 66 -9.83 6.26 2.26
CA GLU A 66 -10.55 6.24 3.52
C GLU A 66 -9.58 6.51 4.68
N LEU A 67 -9.88 7.50 5.51
CA LEU A 67 -9.10 7.79 6.72
C LEU A 67 -9.39 6.73 7.78
N VAL A 68 -8.38 5.97 8.20
CA VAL A 68 -8.52 4.88 9.19
C VAL A 68 -7.73 5.14 10.48
N GLY A 69 -6.85 6.14 10.49
CA GLY A 69 -6.11 6.53 11.69
C GLY A 69 -5.92 8.04 11.77
N ARG A 70 -6.35 8.61 12.90
CA ARG A 70 -6.17 10.04 13.22
C ARG A 70 -4.68 10.42 13.35
N PRO A 71 -4.34 11.71 13.15
CA PRO A 71 -2.99 12.24 13.33
C PRO A 71 -2.35 11.78 14.65
N ARG A 72 -1.32 10.94 14.56
CA ARG A 72 -0.58 10.44 15.72
C ARG A 72 0.93 10.43 15.48
N LYS A 73 1.71 10.56 16.55
CA LYS A 73 3.15 10.26 16.51
C LYS A 73 3.31 8.74 16.45
N ILE A 74 4.07 8.23 15.48
CA ILE A 74 4.41 6.80 15.40
C ILE A 74 5.92 6.70 15.59
N SER A 75 6.36 5.94 16.60
CA SER A 75 7.77 5.72 16.86
C SER A 75 8.38 4.62 15.98
N ASN A 76 7.57 3.68 15.46
CA ASN A 76 8.03 2.44 14.85
C ASN A 76 7.54 2.26 13.41
N LEU A 77 7.82 3.22 12.52
CA LEU A 77 7.94 2.92 11.08
C LEU A 77 9.36 2.41 10.77
N ASP A 78 9.92 1.57 11.65
CA ASP A 78 11.32 1.11 11.64
C ASP A 78 11.74 0.46 10.32
N LYS A 79 10.78 -0.01 9.52
CA LYS A 79 11.02 -0.60 8.19
C LYS A 79 11.29 0.42 7.09
N LEU A 80 11.07 1.72 7.33
CA LEU A 80 11.02 2.75 6.28
C LEU A 80 12.20 3.72 6.32
N ASN A 81 13.09 3.61 7.33
CA ASN A 81 14.36 4.35 7.43
C ASN A 81 14.24 5.88 7.22
N ILE A 82 13.13 6.48 7.66
CA ILE A 82 12.86 7.92 7.58
C ILE A 82 12.75 8.45 9.01
N ASN A 83 13.46 9.54 9.33
CA ASN A 83 13.29 10.24 10.60
C ASN A 83 11.96 11.02 10.57
N ILE A 84 10.90 10.38 11.07
CA ILE A 84 9.54 10.92 11.14
C ILE A 84 9.20 11.54 12.51
N SER A 85 10.19 11.67 13.42
CA SER A 85 9.95 12.08 14.81
C SER A 85 9.32 13.48 14.95
N GLU A 86 9.48 14.32 13.94
CA GLU A 86 8.93 15.68 13.86
C GLU A 86 7.52 15.76 13.24
N PHE A 87 7.00 14.65 12.69
CA PHE A 87 5.74 14.64 11.95
C PHE A 87 4.62 13.94 12.72
N LEU A 88 3.39 14.42 12.52
CA LEU A 88 2.19 13.62 12.78
C LEU A 88 1.84 12.81 11.55
N ILE A 89 1.17 11.67 11.74
CA ILE A 89 0.81 10.76 10.66
C ILE A 89 -0.69 10.52 10.65
N GLU A 90 -1.33 10.82 9.51
CA GLU A 90 -2.65 10.29 9.17
C GLU A 90 -2.49 8.98 8.41
N GLU A 91 -3.35 8.02 8.74
CA GLU A 91 -3.36 6.71 8.09
C GLU A 91 -4.61 6.58 7.22
N TYR A 92 -4.39 6.33 5.94
CA TYR A 92 -5.41 6.12 4.93
C TYR A 92 -5.31 4.70 4.35
N THR A 93 -6.41 4.24 3.75
CA THR A 93 -6.45 2.99 2.99
C THR A 93 -7.36 3.12 1.75
N VAL A 94 -7.39 2.07 0.93
CA VAL A 94 -8.37 1.89 -0.14
C VAL A 94 -9.29 0.76 0.32
N THR A 95 -10.42 1.12 0.94
CA THR A 95 -11.33 0.16 1.58
C THR A 95 -12.20 -0.56 0.57
N HIS A 96 -12.24 -1.89 0.63
CA HIS A 96 -13.13 -2.67 -0.23
C HIS A 96 -14.61 -2.37 0.10
N PRO A 97 -15.40 -1.88 -0.85
CA PRO A 97 -16.70 -1.28 -0.56
C PRO A 97 -17.77 -2.26 -0.07
N LEU A 98 -17.59 -3.56 -0.29
CA LEU A 98 -18.53 -4.59 0.15
C LEU A 98 -18.12 -5.27 1.45
N SER A 99 -16.82 -5.32 1.75
CA SER A 99 -16.31 -6.08 2.90
C SER A 99 -15.82 -5.18 4.03
N GLY A 100 -15.61 -3.88 3.78
CA GLY A 100 -15.07 -2.94 4.76
C GLY A 100 -13.63 -3.24 5.16
N LEU A 101 -12.91 -4.04 4.36
CA LEU A 101 -11.53 -4.41 4.65
C LEU A 101 -10.57 -3.34 4.13
N ASP A 102 -9.52 -3.07 4.89
CA ASP A 102 -8.44 -2.13 4.57
C ASP A 102 -7.55 -2.66 3.43
N GLY A 103 -8.03 -2.53 2.21
CA GLY A 103 -7.42 -3.11 1.01
C GLY A 103 -8.46 -3.68 0.06
N PHE A 104 -8.02 -4.49 -0.90
CA PHE A 104 -8.91 -5.01 -1.93
C PHE A 104 -8.47 -6.38 -2.46
N TYR A 105 -9.43 -7.07 -3.08
CA TYR A 105 -9.17 -8.36 -3.73
C TYR A 105 -8.59 -8.18 -5.13
N VAL A 106 -7.49 -8.87 -5.40
CA VAL A 106 -6.81 -8.93 -6.69
C VAL A 106 -6.98 -10.32 -7.27
N ILE A 107 -7.33 -10.40 -8.56
CA ILE A 107 -7.37 -11.68 -9.28
C ILE A 107 -5.95 -12.24 -9.33
N SER A 108 -5.75 -13.45 -8.81
CA SER A 108 -4.43 -14.07 -8.74
C SER A 108 -4.12 -14.92 -9.97
N ASP A 109 -5.14 -15.42 -10.65
CA ASP A 109 -5.02 -16.22 -11.87
C ASP A 109 -5.91 -15.61 -12.97
N LYS A 110 -5.30 -15.17 -14.07
CA LYS A 110 -6.04 -14.60 -15.20
C LYS A 110 -6.95 -15.63 -15.89
N ASN A 111 -6.64 -16.92 -15.74
CA ASN A 111 -7.42 -18.02 -16.30
C ASN A 111 -8.55 -18.48 -15.37
N ASP A 112 -8.55 -18.05 -14.10
CA ASP A 112 -9.57 -18.42 -13.11
C ASP A 112 -9.92 -17.20 -12.24
N LEU A 113 -10.96 -16.47 -12.67
CA LEU A 113 -11.44 -15.24 -12.02
C LEU A 113 -12.02 -15.49 -10.61
N SER A 114 -12.26 -16.75 -10.23
CA SER A 114 -12.70 -17.11 -8.88
C SER A 114 -11.54 -17.03 -7.88
N LYS A 115 -10.30 -17.19 -8.34
CA LYS A 115 -9.10 -17.09 -7.51
C LYS A 115 -8.75 -15.64 -7.25
N LYS A 116 -9.01 -15.22 -6.02
CA LYS A 116 -8.72 -13.87 -5.53
C LYS A 116 -7.84 -13.93 -4.31
N GLU A 117 -6.95 -12.98 -4.21
CA GLU A 117 -6.10 -12.76 -3.04
C GLU A 117 -6.33 -11.36 -2.50
N PHE A 118 -6.21 -11.20 -1.20
CA PHE A 118 -6.39 -9.90 -0.56
C PHE A 118 -5.05 -9.15 -0.49
N LEU A 119 -5.04 -7.92 -0.98
CA LEU A 119 -3.93 -6.97 -0.84
C LEU A 119 -4.31 -5.91 0.18
N GLN A 120 -3.62 -5.90 1.32
CA GLN A 120 -3.75 -4.85 2.32
C GLN A 120 -3.04 -3.57 1.83
N VAL A 121 -3.69 -2.43 2.04
CA VAL A 121 -3.17 -1.11 1.63
C VAL A 121 -3.09 -0.21 2.85
N ARG A 122 -1.92 0.37 3.09
CA ARG A 122 -1.70 1.37 4.15
C ARG A 122 -0.99 2.57 3.54
N ILE A 123 -1.56 3.75 3.70
CA ILE A 123 -1.02 4.99 3.18
C ILE A 123 -0.82 5.95 4.35
N PHE A 124 0.38 6.44 4.52
CA PHE A 124 0.74 7.33 5.62
C PHE A 124 1.00 8.72 5.07
N ARG A 125 0.21 9.70 5.48
CA ARG A 125 0.44 11.10 5.14
C ARG A 125 1.17 11.79 6.28
N LEU A 126 2.33 12.36 6.00
CA LEU A 126 3.10 13.12 6.97
C LEU A 126 2.54 14.55 7.08
N LEU A 127 2.33 15.01 8.31
CA LEU A 127 1.85 16.36 8.59
C LEU A 127 2.95 17.14 9.33
N LYS A 128 3.42 18.23 8.71
CA LYS A 128 4.44 19.14 9.29
C LYS A 128 3.92 19.96 10.46
N ASN A 129 2.64 20.34 10.43
CA ASN A 129 1.97 21.09 11.48
C ASN A 129 0.73 20.32 11.95
N SER A 130 0.46 20.36 13.25
CA SER A 130 -0.78 19.85 13.82
C SER A 130 -1.92 20.79 13.47
N ASP A 131 -2.54 20.59 12.32
CA ASP A 131 -3.98 20.85 12.24
C ASP A 131 -4.62 19.47 12.45
N PRO A 132 -5.15 19.16 13.64
CA PRO A 132 -5.92 17.94 13.83
C PRO A 132 -7.17 18.10 12.96
N SER A 133 -7.05 17.66 11.71
CA SER A 133 -8.16 17.65 10.76
C SER A 133 -9.35 16.97 11.44
N VAL A 134 -10.51 17.63 11.38
CA VAL A 134 -11.78 17.15 11.95
C VAL A 134 -12.37 16.06 11.06
N LEU A 135 -11.54 15.31 10.33
CA LEU A 135 -12.01 14.23 9.49
C LEU A 135 -12.45 13.09 10.39
N GLU A 136 -13.66 12.59 10.13
CA GLU A 136 -14.16 11.44 10.84
C GLU A 136 -13.39 10.19 10.40
N ILE A 137 -13.16 9.26 11.33
CA ILE A 137 -12.61 7.96 10.95
C ILE A 137 -13.64 7.28 10.06
N HIS A 138 -13.18 6.64 8.98
CA HIS A 138 -13.97 6.07 7.89
C HIS A 138 -14.57 7.09 6.91
N GLU A 139 -14.15 8.35 7.00
CA GLU A 139 -14.47 9.33 5.97
C GLU A 139 -13.65 9.06 4.71
N ARG A 140 -14.34 9.01 3.57
CA ARG A 140 -13.72 8.85 2.26
C ARG A 140 -13.54 10.21 1.61
N THR A 141 -12.29 10.53 1.28
CA THR A 141 -11.91 11.81 0.71
C THR A 141 -10.86 11.61 -0.39
N PRO A 142 -10.78 12.51 -1.38
CA PRO A 142 -9.61 12.59 -2.23
C PRO A 142 -8.34 12.75 -1.39
N LEU A 143 -7.29 12.01 -1.77
CA LEU A 143 -5.97 12.06 -1.15
C LEU A 143 -4.93 12.30 -2.24
N GLU A 144 -4.19 13.39 -2.09
CA GLU A 144 -3.05 13.73 -2.94
C GLU A 144 -1.81 13.91 -2.07
N GLY A 145 -0.67 13.41 -2.55
CA GLY A 145 0.60 13.63 -1.87
C GLY A 145 1.78 13.22 -2.73
N LYS A 146 2.95 13.73 -2.37
CA LYS A 146 4.21 13.35 -3.01
C LYS A 146 4.77 12.12 -2.31
N ILE A 147 5.04 11.05 -3.05
CA ILE A 147 5.59 9.81 -2.49
C ILE A 147 6.99 10.08 -1.94
N ILE A 148 7.18 9.74 -0.67
CA ILE A 148 8.49 9.73 -0.01
C ILE A 148 9.09 8.33 -0.10
N SER A 149 8.28 7.30 0.12
CA SER A 149 8.71 5.90 0.14
C SER A 149 7.54 4.96 -0.16
N VAL A 150 7.87 3.78 -0.68
CA VAL A 150 6.94 2.68 -0.87
C VAL A 150 7.59 1.41 -0.34
N HIS A 151 6.81 0.56 0.33
CA HIS A 151 7.23 -0.75 0.78
C HIS A 151 6.19 -1.81 0.43
N TYR A 152 6.59 -2.86 -0.28
CA TYR A 152 5.78 -4.04 -0.53
C TYR A 152 6.35 -5.20 0.28
N ASP A 153 5.59 -5.69 1.27
CA ASP A 153 6.03 -6.86 2.04
C ASP A 153 5.73 -8.18 1.30
N GLY A 154 4.79 -8.13 0.33
CA GLY A 154 4.25 -9.22 -0.47
C GLY A 154 3.70 -10.43 0.28
N GLY A 155 3.47 -10.33 1.58
CA GLY A 155 3.06 -11.42 2.44
C GLY A 155 4.27 -12.19 2.96
N GLN A 156 4.01 -13.22 3.77
CA GLN A 156 5.00 -13.91 4.61
C GLN A 156 6.46 -13.90 4.12
N ASN A 157 7.26 -13.11 4.83
CA ASN A 157 8.61 -13.47 5.23
C ASN A 157 8.67 -13.22 6.74
N ARG A 158 8.40 -14.28 7.53
CA ARG A 158 8.57 -14.33 9.00
C ARG A 158 7.73 -13.38 9.88
N ASN A 159 6.63 -12.80 9.37
CA ASN A 159 5.73 -11.94 10.15
C ASN A 159 4.32 -12.57 10.27
N PRO A 160 3.55 -12.32 11.35
CA PRO A 160 2.25 -12.96 11.57
C PRO A 160 1.11 -12.44 10.66
N ASN A 161 1.37 -11.42 9.83
CA ASN A 161 0.39 -10.96 8.84
C ASN A 161 0.32 -11.97 7.68
N LEU A 162 -0.84 -12.59 7.52
CA LEU A 162 -1.13 -13.61 6.50
C LEU A 162 -1.28 -13.03 5.08
N PHE A 163 -1.46 -11.71 4.95
CA PHE A 163 -1.82 -11.05 3.69
C PHE A 163 -0.65 -10.30 3.05
N GLU A 164 -0.67 -10.16 1.73
CA GLU A 164 0.23 -9.25 1.02
C GLU A 164 -0.10 -7.82 1.41
N SER A 165 0.91 -7.00 1.68
CA SER A 165 0.69 -5.60 2.07
C SER A 165 1.57 -4.62 1.28
N ILE A 166 1.00 -3.46 0.99
CA ILE A 166 1.72 -2.29 0.49
C ILE A 166 1.58 -1.13 1.48
N TYR A 167 2.70 -0.47 1.74
CA TYR A 167 2.79 0.73 2.56
C TYR A 167 3.32 1.87 1.68
N VAL A 168 2.58 2.98 1.61
CA VAL A 168 2.97 4.18 0.83
C VAL A 168 3.08 5.35 1.79
N ILE A 169 4.19 6.10 1.76
CA ILE A 169 4.36 7.32 2.56
C ILE A 169 4.29 8.54 1.66
N LEU A 170 3.49 9.52 2.08
CA LEU A 170 3.26 10.78 1.41
C LEU A 170 3.77 11.97 2.24
N GLU A 171 4.35 12.96 1.57
CA GLU A 171 4.56 14.31 2.08
C GLU A 171 3.26 15.11 2.09
#